data_AF-A0A5B8U3S1-F1
#
_entry.id   AF-A0A5B8U3S1-F1
#
_cell.length_a   1.000
_cell.length_b   1.000
_cell.length_c   1.000
_cell.angle_alpha   90.00
_cell.angle_beta   90.00
_cell.angle_gamma   90.00
#
_symmetry.space_group_name_H-M   'P 1'
#
loop_
_entity.id
_entity.type
_entity.pdbx_description
1 polymer ?
#
loop_
_entity_poly.entity_id
_entity_poly.type
_entity_poly.pdbx_seq_one_letter_code
_entity_poly.pdbx_strand_id
1 'polypeptide(L)'
;MSGAPDDRAIAAAIGDLLDRRAPGATICPSEAARALAGDEGFRPLMDDVRRVAAALAADGELEVTQDGEAVDPAAARGPIRLRRPAG
;
A
#
# COMPACT_ATOMS: atom_id res chain seq x y z
N MET A 1 -16.92 -19.13 -1.50
CA MET A 1 -16.75 -17.81 -0.87
C MET A 1 -15.49 -17.19 -1.45
N SER A 2 -15.59 -15.98 -1.99
CA SER A 2 -14.53 -14.97 -1.83
C SER A 2 -15.23 -13.62 -1.86
N GLY A 3 -15.42 -13.04 -0.68
CA GLY A 3 -15.73 -11.62 -0.55
C GLY A 3 -14.48 -10.81 -0.90
N ALA A 4 -14.64 -9.49 -1.05
CA ALA A 4 -13.49 -8.60 -1.21
C ALA A 4 -12.45 -8.82 -0.09
N PRO A 5 -11.14 -8.67 -0.36
CA PRO A 5 -10.11 -8.74 0.67
C PRO A 5 -10.41 -7.75 1.80
N ASP A 6 -10.20 -8.19 3.05
CA ASP A 6 -10.32 -7.31 4.20
C ASP A 6 -9.03 -6.50 4.45
N ASP A 7 -9.12 -5.55 5.37
CA ASP A 7 -8.02 -4.65 5.72
C ASP A 7 -6.77 -5.39 6.18
N ARG A 8 -6.95 -6.52 6.87
CA ARG A 8 -5.84 -7.33 7.37
C ARG A 8 -5.10 -8.00 6.22
N ALA A 9 -5.82 -8.52 5.23
CA ALA A 9 -5.23 -9.09 4.02
C ALA A 9 -4.46 -8.03 3.21
N ILE A 10 -5.00 -6.81 3.15
CA ILE A 10 -4.34 -5.68 2.49
C ILE A 10 -3.05 -5.29 3.21
N ALA A 11 -3.09 -5.12 4.53
CA ALA A 11 -1.91 -4.79 5.32
C ALA A 11 -0.81 -5.86 5.19
N ALA A 12 -1.19 -7.14 5.25
CA ALA A 12 -0.27 -8.25 5.05
C ALA A 12 0.37 -8.23 3.65
N ALA A 13 -0.41 -7.97 2.59
CA ALA A 13 0.12 -7.88 1.23
C ALA A 13 1.11 -6.72 1.07
N ILE A 14 0.85 -5.56 1.68
CA ILE A 14 1.80 -4.43 1.68
C ILE A 14 3.10 -4.83 2.38
N GLY A 15 3.01 -5.42 3.57
CA GLY A 15 4.16 -5.89 4.35
C GLY A 15 5.00 -6.92 3.61
N ASP A 16 4.36 -7.99 3.12
CA ASP A 16 5.00 -9.08 2.38
C ASP A 16 5.74 -8.59 1.12
N LEU A 17 5.15 -7.63 0.40
CA LEU A 17 5.79 -7.05 -0.78
C LEU A 17 7.00 -6.20 -0.41
N LEU A 18 6.94 -5.43 0.67
CA LEU A 18 8.07 -4.65 1.16
C LEU A 18 9.20 -5.53 1.69
N ASP A 19 8.88 -6.64 2.36
CA ASP A 19 9.87 -7.58 2.91
C ASP A 19 10.67 -8.31 1.84
N ARG A 20 10.08 -8.45 0.64
CA ARG A 20 10.77 -9.02 -0.53
C ARG A 20 11.67 -8.02 -1.26
N ARG A 21 11.63 -6.74 -0.89
CA ARG A 21 12.41 -5.67 -1.52
C ARG A 21 13.67 -5.38 -0.71
N ALA A 22 14.65 -4.76 -1.35
CA ALA A 22 15.83 -4.26 -0.66
C ALA A 22 15.45 -3.16 0.36
N PRO A 23 16.23 -2.96 1.43
CA PRO A 23 16.00 -1.85 2.37
C PRO A 23 15.89 -0.49 1.65
N GLY A 24 14.89 0.31 2.04
CA GLY A 24 14.62 1.63 1.44
C GLY A 24 13.93 1.59 0.08
N ALA A 25 13.74 0.42 -0.53
CA ALA A 25 12.95 0.30 -1.74
C ALA A 25 11.45 0.53 -1.45
N THR A 26 10.72 0.86 -2.52
CA THR A 26 9.30 1.20 -2.45
C THR A 26 8.45 0.27 -3.30
N ILE A 27 7.16 0.21 -3.00
CA ILE A 27 6.11 -0.33 -3.87
C ILE A 27 5.07 0.76 -4.16
N CYS A 28 4.14 0.51 -5.07
CA CYS A 28 2.93 1.34 -5.24
C CYS A 28 1.66 0.57 -4.79
N PRO A 29 0.54 1.27 -4.52
CA PRO A 29 -0.71 0.62 -4.11
C PRO A 29 -1.20 -0.46 -5.09
N SER A 30 -0.98 -0.26 -6.39
CA SER A 30 -1.42 -1.22 -7.41
C SER A 30 -0.64 -2.53 -7.39
N GLU A 31 0.56 -2.59 -6.81
CA GLU A 31 1.29 -3.86 -6.61
C GLU A 31 0.61 -4.70 -5.51
N ALA A 32 0.24 -4.07 -4.39
CA ALA A 32 -0.50 -4.74 -3.31
C ALA A 32 -1.89 -5.20 -3.77
N ALA A 33 -2.62 -4.34 -4.50
CA ALA A 33 -3.92 -4.70 -5.06
C ALA A 33 -3.84 -5.89 -6.03
N ARG A 34 -2.82 -5.93 -6.90
CA ARG A 34 -2.60 -7.05 -7.83
C ARG A 34 -2.22 -8.34 -7.12
N ALA A 35 -1.46 -8.27 -6.02
CA ALA A 35 -1.14 -9.45 -5.22
C ALA A 35 -2.39 -10.13 -4.65
N LEU A 36 -3.48 -9.37 -4.42
CA LEU A 36 -4.73 -9.87 -3.85
C LEU A 36 -5.76 -10.30 -4.90
N ALA A 37 -5.89 -9.54 -6.01
CA ALA A 37 -6.98 -9.73 -6.97
C ALA A 37 -6.52 -9.90 -8.43
N GLY A 38 -5.22 -10.01 -8.68
CA GLY A 38 -4.64 -10.15 -10.02
C GLY A 38 -4.76 -8.88 -10.88
N ASP A 39 -4.26 -8.96 -12.11
CA ASP A 39 -4.19 -7.83 -13.04
C ASP A 39 -5.55 -7.31 -13.52
N GLU A 40 -6.59 -8.14 -13.51
CA GLU A 40 -7.94 -7.75 -13.92
C GLU A 40 -8.74 -7.17 -12.73
N GLY A 41 -8.50 -7.67 -11.52
CA GLY A 41 -9.29 -7.35 -10.33
C GLY A 41 -8.72 -6.27 -9.42
N PHE A 42 -7.54 -5.71 -9.69
CA PHE A 42 -6.90 -4.79 -8.76
C PHE A 42 -7.55 -3.40 -8.68
N ARG A 43 -8.19 -2.92 -9.77
CA ARG A 43 -8.67 -1.54 -9.85
C ARG A 43 -9.68 -1.17 -8.75
N PRO A 44 -10.70 -2.00 -8.45
CA PRO A 44 -11.63 -1.72 -7.36
C PRO A 44 -10.99 -1.68 -5.97
N LEU A 45 -9.84 -2.33 -5.75
CA LEU A 45 -9.16 -2.35 -4.46
C LEU A 45 -8.27 -1.12 -4.21
N MET A 46 -8.10 -0.24 -5.19
CA MET A 46 -7.17 0.89 -5.09
C MET A 46 -7.50 1.82 -3.92
N ASP A 47 -8.78 2.10 -3.69
CA ASP A 47 -9.22 2.98 -2.60
C ASP A 47 -9.04 2.30 -1.23
N ASP A 48 -9.33 1.01 -1.14
CA ASP A 48 -9.09 0.23 0.08
C ASP A 48 -7.60 0.13 0.42
N VAL A 49 -6.74 -0.13 -0.57
CA VAL A 49 -5.29 -0.17 -0.36
C VAL A 49 -4.76 1.19 0.11
N ARG A 50 -5.25 2.30 -0.47
CA ARG A 50 -4.88 3.65 0.00
C ARG A 50 -5.32 3.92 1.42
N ARG A 51 -6.55 3.53 1.78
CA ARG A 51 -7.09 3.69 3.13
C ARG A 51 -6.30 2.89 4.15
N VAL A 52 -5.98 1.62 3.86
CA VAL A 52 -5.15 0.78 4.76
C VAL A 52 -3.73 1.32 4.86
N ALA A 53 -3.13 1.77 3.75
CA ALA A 53 -1.83 2.44 3.79
C ALA A 53 -1.85 3.71 4.65
N ALA A 54 -2.97 4.47 4.64
CA ALA A 54 -3.15 5.64 5.50
C ALA A 54 -3.14 5.25 6.99
N ALA A 55 -3.87 4.19 7.35
CA ALA A 55 -3.90 3.69 8.71
C ALA A 55 -2.51 3.24 9.18
N LEU A 56 -1.82 2.43 8.38
CA LEU A 56 -0.44 2.00 8.68
C LEU A 56 0.53 3.18 8.82
N ALA A 57 0.36 4.22 8.02
CA ALA A 57 1.18 5.43 8.12
C ALA A 57 0.88 6.23 9.39
N ALA A 58 -0.39 6.33 9.78
CA ALA A 58 -0.79 6.96 11.03
C ALA A 58 -0.22 6.23 12.27
N ASP A 59 -0.10 4.90 12.19
CA ASP A 59 0.48 4.05 13.23
C ASP A 59 2.02 4.02 13.19
N GLY A 60 2.64 4.69 12.22
CA GLY A 60 4.10 4.74 12.06
C GLY A 60 4.72 3.44 11.54
N GLU A 61 3.92 2.52 11.01
CA GLU A 61 4.37 1.25 10.44
C GLU A 61 4.76 1.35 8.96
N LEU A 62 4.32 2.43 8.31
CA LEU A 62 4.53 2.69 6.88
C LEU A 62 4.86 4.17 6.65
N GLU A 63 5.69 4.46 5.66
CA GLU A 63 5.82 5.80 5.13
C GLU A 63 5.28 5.84 3.70
N VAL A 64 4.48 6.86 3.42
CA VAL A 64 3.92 7.10 2.08
C VAL A 64 4.51 8.38 1.52
N THR A 65 5.04 8.29 0.31
CA THR A 65 5.62 9.44 -0.38
C THR A 65 5.01 9.68 -1.75
N GLN A 66 5.01 10.94 -2.17
CA GLN A 66 4.71 11.37 -3.53
C GLN A 66 5.80 12.35 -3.95
N ASP A 67 6.45 12.08 -5.09
CA ASP A 67 7.58 12.87 -5.59
C ASP A 67 8.71 13.04 -4.56
N GLY A 68 8.89 12.04 -3.68
CA GLY A 68 9.91 12.02 -2.62
C GLY A 68 9.47 12.62 -1.28
N GLU A 69 8.35 13.36 -1.26
CA GLU A 69 7.83 14.02 -0.07
C GLU A 69 6.80 13.16 0.66
N ALA A 70 6.80 13.18 1.99
CA ALA A 70 5.81 12.46 2.79
C ALA A 70 4.40 13.05 2.59
N VAL A 71 3.41 12.20 2.34
CA VAL A 71 2.03 12.60 2.08
C VAL A 71 1.03 11.68 2.76
N ASP A 72 -0.17 12.20 3.02
CA ASP A 72 -1.32 11.37 3.36
C ASP A 72 -1.85 10.66 2.09
N PRO A 73 -1.78 9.31 2.00
CA PRO A 73 -2.29 8.55 0.85
C PRO A 73 -3.78 8.75 0.55
N ALA A 74 -4.59 9.08 1.56
CA ALA A 74 -6.03 9.29 1.42
C ALA A 74 -6.35 10.64 0.74
N ALA A 75 -5.48 11.64 0.91
CA ALA A 75 -5.62 12.96 0.28
C ALA A 75 -4.78 13.12 -1.01
N ALA A 76 -3.71 12.32 -1.15
CA ALA A 76 -2.79 12.39 -2.28
C ALA A 76 -3.44 12.01 -3.61
N ARG A 77 -3.33 12.90 -4.60
CA ARG A 77 -3.83 12.66 -5.96
C ARG A 77 -2.71 12.15 -6.85
N GLY A 78 -2.97 11.04 -7.54
CA GLY A 78 -2.00 10.45 -8.48
C GLY A 78 -1.07 9.43 -7.82
N PRO A 79 0.02 9.05 -8.49
CA PRO A 79 0.91 7.98 -8.03
C PRO A 79 1.56 8.30 -6.68
N ILE A 80 1.55 7.30 -5.79
CA ILE A 80 2.23 7.35 -4.51
C ILE A 80 3.13 6.11 -4.36
N ARG A 81 4.12 6.20 -3.48
CA ARG A 81 5.05 5.12 -3.13
C ARG A 81 4.89 4.79 -1.66
N LEU A 82 4.91 3.50 -1.34
CA LEU A 82 4.85 2.96 0.01
C LEU A 82 6.24 2.41 0.34
N ARG A 83 6.78 2.71 1.52
CA ARG A 83 8.05 2.16 2.02
C ARG A 83 7.99 1.91 3.52
N ARG A 84 8.93 1.10 4.00
CA ARG A 84 9.19 0.99 5.44
C ARG A 84 9.69 2.35 5.98
N PRO A 85 9.26 2.79 7.18
CA PRO A 85 9.81 3.95 7.83
C PRO A 85 11.34 3.84 7.94
N ALA A 86 12.05 4.95 7.78
CA ALA A 86 13.45 5.01 8.21
C ALA A 86 13.48 4.88 9.74
N GLY A 87 14.18 3.86 10.24
CA GLY A 87 14.41 3.69 11.68
C GLY A 87 15.29 4.77 12.28
#